data_AF-A0A7R9KKS4-F1
#
_entry.id   AF-A0A7R9KKS4-F1
#
_cell.length_a   1.000
_cell.length_b   1.000
_cell.length_c   1.000
_cell.angle_alpha   90.00
_cell.angle_beta   90.00
_cell.angle_gamma   90.00
#
_symmetry.space_group_name_H-M   'P 1'
#
loop_
_entity.id
_entity.type
_entity.pdbx_description
1 polymer ?
#
loop_
_entity_poly.entity_id
_entity_poly.type
_entity_poly.pdbx_seq_one_letter_code
_entity_poly.pdbx_strand_id
1 'polypeptide(L)'
;MVNVCPAGSVVTFELITGYTFRGPSDTVAKIPGILHLQECLNSCLTDDTCKSFNFETGLCVLLRTSANERPEALVSSQFPVFTIYGQKVCLKDKNKSCTQGWAFERVNGFELKRMGKKSVKVMSRLDCMQLCLNERDFECRSVNYDTDSHECSLSDMDRHTINVNEDLKKRTYGPTNTNIDYIENNCIQEPKKFCEFLPVNGKRLKTVDSIYEAIDSIKDCKDKCLNSQFRCHSFDFSDNICRLSHLDRNSLTHIESPYLNAIGATTYELLLCYNVTISCRSREMVTKVRTSRLFNGKIYAKNRPNNCVNDITNSLDNDECDVKQSNPGHFTNDIVIQHHDMVVTTKDLALGVYCKFNLYNDSISILDLTIDGRLGYNI
;
A
#
# COMPACT_ATOMS: atom_id res chain seq x y z
N MET A 1 34.88 -5.93 -1.21
CA MET A 1 34.18 -7.03 -1.92
C MET A 1 32.95 -6.42 -2.55
N VAL A 2 32.69 -6.80 -3.80
CA VAL A 2 32.10 -5.98 -4.86
C VAL A 2 30.66 -5.55 -4.55
N ASN A 3 30.32 -4.29 -4.86
CA ASN A 3 28.97 -3.69 -4.88
C ASN A 3 28.03 -4.32 -5.93
N VAL A 4 28.26 -5.57 -6.29
CA VAL A 4 27.58 -6.29 -7.35
C VAL A 4 26.78 -7.39 -6.67
N CYS A 5 25.46 -7.29 -6.77
CA CYS A 5 24.58 -8.37 -6.36
C CYS A 5 24.97 -9.67 -7.07
N PRO A 6 24.78 -10.84 -6.43
CA PRO A 6 25.01 -12.12 -7.07
C PRO A 6 24.33 -12.21 -8.44
N ALA A 7 24.92 -12.96 -9.37
CA ALA A 7 24.33 -13.13 -10.70
C ALA A 7 22.87 -13.60 -10.60
N GLY A 8 21.97 -12.91 -11.31
CA GLY A 8 20.52 -13.17 -11.26
C GLY A 8 19.76 -12.46 -10.14
N SER A 9 20.42 -11.61 -9.36
CA SER A 9 19.79 -10.69 -8.41
C SER A 9 19.74 -9.27 -8.97
N VAL A 10 18.79 -8.48 -8.48
CA VAL A 10 18.62 -7.06 -8.78
C VAL A 10 18.86 -6.26 -7.50
N VAL A 11 19.53 -5.11 -7.63
CA VAL A 11 19.67 -4.14 -6.53
C VAL A 11 18.32 -3.43 -6.34
N THR A 12 17.86 -3.37 -5.11
CA THR A 12 16.73 -2.53 -4.68
C THR A 12 17.00 -2.05 -3.25
N PHE A 13 16.00 -1.51 -2.56
CA PHE A 13 16.16 -0.96 -1.22
C PHE A 13 15.23 -1.59 -0.19
N GLU A 14 15.74 -1.66 1.04
CA GLU A 14 14.98 -1.81 2.27
C GLU A 14 15.00 -0.45 2.99
N LEU A 15 13.81 0.06 3.36
CA LEU A 15 13.66 1.30 4.13
C LEU A 15 13.41 1.02 5.60
N ILE A 16 13.83 1.96 6.45
CA ILE A 16 13.58 1.99 7.89
C ILE A 16 13.22 3.42 8.30
N THR A 17 11.92 3.67 8.47
CA THR A 17 11.39 4.98 8.84
C THR A 17 11.62 5.26 10.32
N GLY A 18 12.09 6.47 10.65
CA GLY A 18 12.37 6.88 12.03
C GLY A 18 13.79 6.57 12.50
N TYR A 19 14.69 6.24 11.58
CA TYR A 19 16.09 5.94 11.87
C TYR A 19 17.02 6.74 10.99
N THR A 20 18.19 7.06 11.52
CA THR A 20 19.28 7.70 10.80
C THR A 20 20.56 6.89 11.00
N PHE A 21 21.33 6.73 9.93
CA PHE A 21 22.64 6.11 10.02
C PHE A 21 23.71 7.18 10.29
N ARG A 22 24.41 7.07 11.41
CA ARG A 22 25.47 8.01 11.82
C ARG A 22 26.83 7.54 11.35
N GLY A 23 27.40 8.26 10.38
CA GLY A 23 28.77 8.03 9.92
C GLY A 23 29.29 9.18 9.06
N PRO A 24 29.79 10.29 9.66
CA PRO A 24 30.32 11.40 8.87
C PRO A 24 31.46 10.97 7.94
N SER A 25 32.34 10.08 8.41
CA SER A 25 33.41 9.46 7.62
C SER A 25 32.90 8.54 6.50
N ASP A 26 31.68 8.02 6.65
CA ASP A 26 31.03 7.17 5.65
C ASP A 26 30.29 7.97 4.57
N THR A 27 30.19 9.30 4.72
CA THR A 27 29.51 10.16 3.73
C THR A 27 30.22 10.07 2.38
N VAL A 28 29.43 9.77 1.35
CA VAL A 28 29.84 9.81 -0.06
C VAL A 28 29.46 11.17 -0.65
N ALA A 29 28.19 11.56 -0.48
CA ALA A 29 27.66 12.82 -0.98
C ALA A 29 26.55 13.36 -0.08
N LYS A 30 26.37 14.68 -0.11
CA LYS A 30 25.22 15.39 0.47
C LYS A 30 24.54 16.17 -0.63
N ILE A 31 23.26 15.91 -0.86
CA ILE A 31 22.46 16.45 -1.95
C ILE A 31 21.34 17.29 -1.33
N PRO A 32 21.54 18.61 -1.17
CA PRO A 32 20.51 19.52 -0.68
C PRO A 32 19.47 19.83 -1.77
N GLY A 33 18.28 20.27 -1.36
CA GLY A 33 17.21 20.70 -2.26
C GLY A 33 16.44 19.57 -2.94
N ILE A 34 16.69 18.31 -2.56
CA ILE A 34 16.03 17.15 -3.14
C ILE A 34 14.58 17.03 -2.64
N LEU A 35 13.62 17.10 -3.55
CA LEU A 35 12.20 17.15 -3.22
C LEU A 35 11.51 15.77 -3.32
N HIS A 36 12.20 14.77 -3.88
CA HIS A 36 11.65 13.45 -4.15
C HIS A 36 12.59 12.36 -3.61
N LEU A 37 12.07 11.46 -2.76
CA LEU A 37 12.79 10.28 -2.27
C LEU A 37 13.33 9.42 -3.42
N GLN A 38 12.56 9.34 -4.52
CA GLN A 38 13.00 8.62 -5.72
C GLN A 38 14.30 9.15 -6.31
N GLU A 39 14.56 10.46 -6.24
CA GLU A 39 15.83 11.02 -6.70
C GLU A 39 16.98 10.60 -5.79
N CYS A 40 16.75 10.47 -4.48
CA CYS A 40 17.76 9.97 -3.53
C CYS A 40 18.09 8.49 -3.79
N LEU A 41 17.05 7.68 -4.01
CA LEU A 41 17.17 6.27 -4.40
C LEU A 41 17.99 6.13 -5.70
N ASN A 42 17.63 6.89 -6.74
CA ASN A 42 18.32 6.86 -8.04
C ASN A 42 19.77 7.34 -7.93
N SER A 43 20.03 8.37 -7.13
CA SER A 43 21.39 8.86 -6.87
C SER A 43 22.25 7.78 -6.21
N CYS A 44 21.71 7.07 -5.22
CA CYS A 44 22.41 5.95 -4.60
C CYS A 44 22.57 4.75 -5.55
N LEU A 45 21.58 4.44 -6.41
CA LEU A 45 21.70 3.36 -7.40
C LEU A 45 22.79 3.63 -8.43
N THR A 46 22.91 4.88 -8.88
CA THR A 46 23.88 5.30 -9.89
C THR A 46 25.31 5.33 -9.33
N ASP A 47 25.45 5.63 -8.03
CA ASP A 47 26.75 5.62 -7.36
C ASP A 47 27.08 4.21 -6.85
N ASP A 48 28.07 3.57 -7.48
CA ASP A 48 28.54 2.25 -7.08
C ASP A 48 29.10 2.22 -5.65
N THR A 49 29.64 3.33 -5.13
CA THR A 49 30.16 3.41 -3.76
C THR A 49 29.07 3.57 -2.72
N CYS A 50 27.89 4.08 -3.10
CA CYS A 50 26.75 4.20 -2.20
C CYS A 50 26.18 2.82 -1.83
N LYS A 51 26.03 2.57 -0.53
CA LYS A 51 25.38 1.36 0.01
C LYS A 51 24.10 1.67 0.79
N SER A 52 24.00 2.87 1.35
CA SER A 52 22.79 3.33 2.04
C SER A 52 22.66 4.84 1.97
N PHE A 53 21.52 5.37 2.41
CA PHE A 53 21.27 6.80 2.45
C PHE A 53 20.40 7.18 3.64
N ASN A 54 20.52 8.43 4.08
CA ASN A 54 19.53 9.09 4.93
C ASN A 54 18.77 10.10 4.07
N PHE A 55 17.44 10.06 4.13
CA PHE A 55 16.58 11.01 3.46
C PHE A 55 15.71 11.78 4.46
N GLU A 56 15.72 13.10 4.30
CA GLU A 56 14.77 14.03 4.86
C GLU A 56 14.28 14.92 3.71
N THR A 57 13.06 15.41 3.76
CA THR A 57 12.54 16.28 2.70
C THR A 57 13.46 17.49 2.52
N GLY A 58 14.10 17.61 1.36
CA GLY A 58 15.08 18.66 1.07
C GLY A 58 16.56 18.29 1.32
N LEU A 59 16.88 17.09 1.83
CA LEU A 59 18.26 16.62 2.01
C LEU A 59 18.38 15.10 1.85
N CYS A 60 19.26 14.67 0.94
CA CYS A 60 19.69 13.28 0.80
C CYS A 60 21.19 13.15 1.13
N VAL A 61 21.54 12.20 1.98
CA VAL A 61 22.94 11.92 2.35
C VAL A 61 23.26 10.49 1.95
N LEU A 62 24.16 10.32 0.98
CA LEU A 62 24.63 9.02 0.51
C LEU A 62 25.80 8.52 1.35
N LEU A 63 25.82 7.22 1.65
CA LEU A 63 26.75 6.59 2.60
C LEU A 63 27.40 5.36 1.98
N ARG A 64 28.70 5.14 2.26
CA ARG A 64 29.49 4.01 1.72
C ARG A 64 29.35 2.70 2.49
N THR A 65 28.62 2.74 3.61
CA THR A 65 28.41 1.65 4.58
C THR A 65 26.91 1.49 4.81
N SER A 66 26.47 0.39 5.43
CA SER A 66 25.06 0.13 5.74
C SER A 66 24.86 -0.40 7.16
N ALA A 67 23.61 -0.46 7.62
CA ALA A 67 23.25 -1.03 8.92
C ALA A 67 23.49 -2.55 8.98
N ASN A 68 23.59 -3.24 7.84
CA ASN A 68 24.01 -4.64 7.81
C ASN A 68 25.50 -4.80 8.16
N GLU A 69 26.34 -3.82 7.81
CA GLU A 69 27.78 -3.83 8.09
C GLU A 69 28.10 -3.25 9.47
N ARG A 70 27.33 -2.24 9.89
CA ARG A 70 27.50 -1.54 11.18
C ARG A 70 26.15 -1.27 11.84
N PRO A 71 25.52 -2.28 12.46
CA PRO A 71 24.20 -2.15 13.07
C PRO A 71 24.15 -1.07 14.16
N GLU A 72 25.25 -0.88 14.89
CA GLU A 72 25.37 0.08 16.00
C GLU A 72 25.33 1.55 15.55
N ALA A 73 25.59 1.82 14.28
CA ALA A 73 25.55 3.16 13.71
C ALA A 73 24.13 3.60 13.31
N LEU A 74 23.18 2.67 13.25
CA LEU A 74 21.78 2.97 12.97
C LEU A 74 21.05 3.33 14.27
N VAL A 75 20.57 4.56 14.38
CA VAL A 75 19.95 5.08 15.61
C VAL A 75 18.63 5.74 15.33
N SER A 76 17.76 5.76 16.35
CA SER A 76 16.46 6.42 16.27
C SER A 76 16.62 7.91 15.94
N SER A 77 15.78 8.39 15.02
CA SER A 77 15.69 9.77 14.55
C SER A 77 14.22 10.17 14.51
N GLN A 78 13.74 10.81 15.57
CA GLN A 78 12.32 11.18 15.73
C GLN A 78 12.08 12.69 15.93
N PHE A 79 13.15 13.49 16.07
CA PHE A 79 13.04 14.92 16.36
C PHE A 79 14.13 15.75 15.68
N PRO A 80 13.82 16.95 15.13
CA PRO A 80 12.49 17.57 15.03
C PRO A 80 11.62 16.98 13.90
N VAL A 81 12.27 16.38 12.90
CA VAL A 81 11.69 15.55 11.84
C VAL A 81 12.21 14.13 12.00
N PHE A 82 11.52 13.16 11.39
CA PHE A 82 12.00 11.78 11.36
C PHE A 82 12.69 11.50 10.03
N THR A 83 13.80 10.78 10.08
CA THR A 83 14.58 10.42 8.89
C THR A 83 14.04 9.12 8.27
N ILE A 84 14.07 9.01 6.94
CA ILE A 84 13.89 7.75 6.22
C ILE A 84 15.27 7.22 5.87
N TYR A 85 15.72 6.17 6.56
CA TYR A 85 16.94 5.46 6.21
C TYR A 85 16.62 4.42 5.13
N GLY A 86 17.48 4.30 4.11
CA GLY A 86 17.37 3.24 3.12
C GLY A 86 18.71 2.59 2.85
N GLN A 87 18.73 1.28 2.63
CA GLN A 87 19.96 0.54 2.29
C GLN A 87 19.75 -0.40 1.11
N LYS A 88 20.80 -0.53 0.29
CA LYS A 88 20.79 -1.46 -0.85
C LYS A 88 20.66 -2.89 -0.34
N VAL A 89 19.77 -3.64 -0.98
CA VAL A 89 19.60 -5.08 -0.80
C VAL A 89 19.58 -5.77 -2.15
N CYS A 90 20.00 -7.04 -2.17
CA CYS A 90 20.08 -7.85 -3.37
C CYS A 90 19.00 -8.93 -3.34
N LEU A 91 18.00 -8.82 -4.21
CA LEU A 91 16.90 -9.77 -4.29
C LEU A 91 16.90 -10.48 -5.63
N LYS A 92 16.68 -11.79 -5.62
CA LYS A 92 16.44 -12.59 -6.84
C LYS A 92 14.99 -12.37 -7.24
N ASP A 93 14.72 -11.24 -7.88
CA ASP A 93 13.41 -10.93 -8.40
C ASP A 93 13.36 -11.10 -9.93
N LYS A 94 12.32 -11.79 -10.40
CA LYS A 94 12.00 -11.96 -11.83
C LYS A 94 10.99 -10.91 -12.31
N ASN A 95 10.31 -10.21 -11.40
CA ASN A 95 9.28 -9.24 -11.73
C ASN A 95 9.82 -7.80 -11.70
N LYS A 96 9.47 -7.01 -12.71
CA LYS A 96 9.85 -5.58 -12.78
C LYS A 96 9.13 -4.70 -11.75
N SER A 97 8.19 -5.25 -10.97
CA SER A 97 7.37 -4.47 -10.04
C SER A 97 8.16 -3.99 -8.81
N CYS A 98 9.21 -4.70 -8.40
CA CYS A 98 10.09 -4.28 -7.29
C CYS A 98 11.18 -3.26 -7.67
N THR A 99 11.26 -2.84 -8.95
CA THR A 99 12.37 -2.00 -9.42
C THR A 99 12.03 -0.50 -9.46
N GLN A 100 10.78 -0.11 -9.19
CA GLN A 100 10.36 1.29 -9.10
C GLN A 100 10.28 1.69 -7.62
N GLY A 101 11.40 2.15 -7.05
CA GLY A 101 11.48 2.60 -5.66
C GLY A 101 12.22 1.62 -4.75
N TRP A 102 11.56 1.20 -3.66
CA TRP A 102 12.08 0.25 -2.67
C TRP A 102 11.21 -0.99 -2.61
N ALA A 103 11.81 -2.15 -2.36
CA ALA A 103 11.08 -3.41 -2.31
C ALA A 103 10.45 -3.67 -0.94
N PHE A 104 11.12 -3.24 0.14
CA PHE A 104 10.70 -3.57 1.49
C PHE A 104 10.80 -2.38 2.45
N GLU A 105 9.88 -2.29 3.40
CA GLU A 105 10.01 -1.43 4.58
C GLU A 105 10.10 -2.31 5.82
N ARG A 106 11.00 -1.99 6.74
CA ARG A 106 11.19 -2.71 8.01
C ARG A 106 10.88 -1.82 9.20
N VAL A 107 10.16 -2.39 10.17
CA VAL A 107 9.90 -1.79 11.47
C VAL A 107 10.51 -2.67 12.56
N ASN A 108 11.60 -2.19 13.14
CA ASN A 108 12.36 -2.94 14.15
C ASN A 108 11.56 -3.08 15.44
N GLY A 109 11.52 -4.27 16.03
CA GLY A 109 10.86 -4.51 17.33
C GLY A 109 9.33 -4.47 17.27
N PHE A 110 8.76 -4.63 16.08
CA PHE A 110 7.33 -4.76 15.85
C PHE A 110 7.01 -6.11 15.21
N GLU A 111 5.75 -6.52 15.29
CA GLU A 111 5.26 -7.74 14.65
C GLU A 111 3.79 -7.61 14.26
N LEU A 112 3.39 -8.39 13.27
CA LEU A 112 1.99 -8.65 12.93
C LEU A 112 1.54 -9.98 13.54
N LYS A 113 0.87 -9.92 14.68
CA LYS A 113 0.46 -11.05 15.51
C LYS A 113 -0.69 -11.81 14.89
N ARG A 114 -0.59 -13.14 14.89
CA ARG A 114 -1.68 -14.08 14.53
C ARG A 114 -2.22 -13.93 13.09
N MET A 115 -1.47 -13.32 12.19
CA MET A 115 -1.81 -13.20 10.76
C MET A 115 -0.88 -14.03 9.86
N GLY A 116 0.04 -14.80 10.44
CA GLY A 116 0.92 -15.70 9.70
C GLY A 116 0.13 -16.83 9.05
N LYS A 117 0.25 -16.97 7.73
CA LYS A 117 -0.31 -18.07 6.94
C LYS A 117 0.65 -19.24 6.77
N LYS A 118 1.96 -18.95 6.80
CA LYS A 118 3.02 -19.92 6.58
C LYS A 118 4.24 -19.53 7.41
N SER A 119 4.82 -20.49 8.13
CA SER A 119 6.04 -20.26 8.91
C SER A 119 7.12 -21.26 8.54
N VAL A 120 8.34 -20.78 8.30
CA VAL A 120 9.50 -21.57 7.86
C VAL A 120 10.77 -21.02 8.51
N LYS A 121 11.74 -21.88 8.82
CA LYS A 121 13.07 -21.45 9.26
C LYS A 121 13.94 -21.01 8.08
N VAL A 122 14.61 -19.87 8.21
CA VAL A 122 15.49 -19.31 7.18
C VAL A 122 16.79 -18.75 7.78
N MET A 123 17.85 -18.70 7.00
CA MET A 123 19.17 -18.30 7.52
C MET A 123 19.28 -16.80 7.80
N SER A 124 18.53 -15.97 7.07
CA SER A 124 18.65 -14.52 7.16
C SER A 124 17.34 -13.80 6.89
N ARG A 125 17.28 -12.54 7.33
CA ARG A 125 16.21 -11.60 6.98
C ARG A 125 15.99 -11.49 5.48
N LEU A 126 17.07 -11.47 4.70
CA LEU A 126 17.02 -11.36 3.24
C LEU A 126 16.39 -12.62 2.62
N ASP A 127 16.65 -13.80 3.18
CA ASP A 127 15.99 -15.04 2.75
C ASP A 127 14.50 -15.01 3.08
N CYS A 128 14.11 -14.44 4.22
CA CYS A 128 12.70 -14.26 4.58
C CYS A 128 11.96 -13.35 3.59
N MET A 129 12.56 -12.21 3.24
CA MET A 129 12.06 -11.32 2.16
C MET A 129 11.94 -12.06 0.83
N GLN A 130 12.96 -12.84 0.48
CA GLN A 130 12.98 -13.61 -0.77
C GLN A 130 11.89 -14.69 -0.81
N LEU A 131 11.59 -15.33 0.31
CA LEU A 131 10.47 -16.27 0.41
C LEU A 131 9.14 -15.56 0.16
N CYS A 132 8.94 -14.37 0.73
CA CYS A 132 7.72 -13.59 0.51
C CYS A 132 7.52 -13.25 -0.97
N LEU A 133 8.57 -12.79 -1.67
CA LEU A 133 8.50 -12.52 -3.11
C LEU A 133 8.22 -13.75 -3.97
N ASN A 134 8.63 -14.94 -3.51
CA ASN A 134 8.47 -16.19 -4.23
C ASN A 134 7.21 -16.96 -3.87
N GLU A 135 6.40 -16.47 -2.92
CA GLU A 135 5.18 -17.12 -2.50
C GLU A 135 4.15 -17.13 -3.63
N ARG A 136 3.48 -18.27 -3.83
CA ARG A 136 2.55 -18.52 -4.93
C ARG A 136 1.15 -18.90 -4.45
N ASP A 137 1.04 -19.39 -3.22
CA ASP A 137 -0.23 -19.83 -2.64
C ASP A 137 -1.10 -18.63 -2.25
N PHE A 138 -0.48 -17.49 -1.93
CA PHE A 138 -1.14 -16.22 -1.63
C PHE A 138 -0.23 -15.02 -1.97
N GLU A 139 -0.81 -13.83 -2.09
CA GLU A 139 -0.05 -12.59 -2.27
C GLU A 139 0.59 -12.20 -0.93
N CYS A 140 1.88 -12.51 -0.73
CA CYS A 140 2.58 -12.17 0.50
C CYS A 140 2.80 -10.66 0.60
N ARG A 141 2.22 -10.05 1.64
CA ARG A 141 2.27 -8.60 1.91
C ARG A 141 3.22 -8.23 3.02
N SER A 142 3.48 -9.14 3.96
CA SER A 142 4.45 -8.89 5.02
C SER A 142 5.03 -10.19 5.57
N VAL A 143 6.13 -10.05 6.32
CA VAL A 143 6.74 -11.12 7.09
C VAL A 143 7.11 -10.64 8.49
N ASN A 144 7.03 -11.54 9.47
CA ASN A 144 7.74 -11.41 10.74
C ASN A 144 8.99 -12.28 10.65
N TYR A 145 10.17 -11.71 10.89
CA TYR A 145 11.42 -12.45 10.98
C TYR A 145 11.98 -12.36 12.40
N ASP A 146 12.06 -13.49 13.10
CA ASP A 146 12.71 -13.59 14.41
C ASP A 146 14.21 -13.84 14.22
N THR A 147 15.02 -12.90 14.70
CA THR A 147 16.48 -12.96 14.55
C THR A 147 17.13 -14.01 15.44
N ASP A 148 16.48 -14.43 16.52
CA ASP A 148 17.03 -15.41 17.45
C ASP A 148 16.67 -16.84 17.03
N SER A 149 15.39 -17.07 16.71
CA SER A 149 14.90 -18.42 16.36
C SER A 149 15.03 -18.77 14.88
N HIS A 150 15.36 -17.77 14.05
CA HIS A 150 15.40 -17.85 12.58
C HIS A 150 14.04 -18.17 11.94
N GLU A 151 12.95 -17.96 12.68
CA GLU A 151 11.59 -18.17 12.19
C GLU A 151 11.15 -17.01 11.27
N CYS A 152 10.65 -17.37 10.09
CA CYS A 152 10.09 -16.45 9.12
C CYS A 152 8.60 -16.79 8.89
N SER A 153 7.72 -15.93 9.38
CA SER A 153 6.27 -16.07 9.25
C SER A 153 5.75 -15.13 8.16
N LEU A 154 5.21 -15.67 7.08
CA LEU A 154 4.65 -14.95 5.94
C LEU A 154 3.15 -14.69 6.14
N SER A 155 2.70 -13.52 5.69
CA SER A 155 1.32 -13.05 5.82
C SER A 155 0.83 -12.44 4.50
N ASP A 156 -0.44 -12.65 4.17
CA ASP A 156 -1.14 -11.94 3.09
C ASP A 156 -1.73 -10.59 3.54
N MET A 157 -1.31 -10.13 4.72
CA MET A 157 -1.74 -8.89 5.35
C MET A 157 -0.55 -8.01 5.72
N ASP A 158 -0.74 -6.70 5.65
CA ASP A 158 0.15 -5.64 6.16
C ASP A 158 -0.61 -4.62 7.05
N ARG A 159 0.07 -3.57 7.54
CA ARG A 159 -0.51 -2.53 8.42
C ARG A 159 -1.68 -1.78 7.78
N HIS A 160 -1.75 -1.72 6.44
CA HIS A 160 -2.80 -1.02 5.70
C HIS A 160 -3.96 -1.93 5.32
N THR A 161 -3.76 -3.26 5.30
CA THR A 161 -4.83 -4.23 5.05
C THR A 161 -5.65 -4.60 6.28
N ILE A 162 -5.06 -4.54 7.48
CA ILE A 162 -5.77 -4.92 8.72
C ILE A 162 -6.90 -3.94 9.05
N ASN A 163 -7.94 -4.46 9.70
CA ASN A 163 -9.04 -3.63 10.18
C ASN A 163 -8.63 -2.88 11.45
N VAL A 164 -8.38 -1.58 11.32
CA VAL A 164 -7.94 -0.69 12.41
C VAL A 164 -8.88 -0.73 13.63
N ASN A 165 -10.20 -0.86 13.42
CA ASN A 165 -11.17 -0.88 14.52
C ASN A 165 -11.09 -2.16 15.34
N GLU A 166 -10.78 -3.29 14.71
CA GLU A 166 -10.53 -4.55 15.41
C GLU A 166 -9.13 -4.59 16.01
N ASP A 167 -8.16 -3.96 15.35
CA ASP A 167 -6.78 -3.89 15.80
C ASP A 167 -6.64 -3.18 17.15
N LEU A 168 -7.39 -2.12 17.39
CA LEU A 168 -7.43 -1.43 18.70
C LEU A 168 -7.75 -2.37 19.87
N LYS A 169 -8.51 -3.44 19.61
CA LYS A 169 -8.87 -4.46 20.62
C LYS A 169 -7.88 -5.63 20.63
N LYS A 170 -7.46 -6.09 19.44
CA LYS A 170 -6.68 -7.32 19.26
C LYS A 170 -5.17 -7.11 19.35
N ARG A 171 -4.69 -5.86 19.20
CA ARG A 171 -3.26 -5.51 19.09
C ARG A 171 -2.55 -6.40 18.07
N THR A 172 -3.18 -6.54 16.90
CA THR A 172 -2.70 -7.35 15.77
C THR A 172 -1.37 -6.82 15.30
N TYR A 173 -1.23 -5.50 15.15
CA TYR A 173 0.06 -4.87 14.91
C TYR A 173 0.54 -4.13 16.16
N GLY A 174 1.83 -4.26 16.47
CA GLY A 174 2.40 -3.54 17.62
C GLY A 174 3.78 -4.04 18.03
N PRO A 175 4.32 -3.51 19.14
CA PRO A 175 5.64 -3.91 19.62
C PRO A 175 5.64 -5.40 19.98
N THR A 176 6.78 -6.02 19.71
CA THR A 176 7.08 -7.39 20.11
C THR A 176 7.90 -7.44 21.40
N ASN A 177 7.85 -8.56 22.11
CA ASN A 177 8.67 -8.82 23.29
C ASN A 177 9.92 -9.66 22.98
N THR A 178 10.09 -10.04 21.72
CA THR A 178 11.20 -10.84 21.19
C THR A 178 11.96 -10.05 20.14
N ASN A 179 13.03 -10.59 19.58
CA ASN A 179 13.80 -9.92 18.54
C ASN A 179 13.19 -10.14 17.14
N ILE A 180 11.97 -9.62 16.95
CA ILE A 180 11.25 -9.71 15.67
C ILE A 180 11.41 -8.41 14.88
N ASP A 181 11.76 -8.56 13.61
CA ASP A 181 11.67 -7.56 12.57
C ASP A 181 10.39 -7.77 11.77
N TYR A 182 9.47 -6.79 11.82
CA TYR A 182 8.32 -6.75 10.92
C TYR A 182 8.70 -6.08 9.60
N ILE A 183 8.39 -6.72 8.48
CA ILE A 183 8.87 -6.32 7.16
C ILE A 183 7.71 -6.37 6.15
N GLU A 184 7.46 -5.26 5.46
CA GLU A 184 6.36 -5.13 4.49
C GLU A 184 6.88 -5.17 3.05
N ASN A 185 6.21 -5.96 2.21
CA ASN A 185 6.46 -6.08 0.79
C ASN A 185 5.76 -4.96 0.02
N ASN A 186 6.54 -4.11 -0.64
CA ASN A 186 6.03 -3.00 -1.45
C ASN A 186 5.92 -3.33 -2.93
N CYS A 187 6.27 -4.54 -3.34
CA CYS A 187 6.22 -4.98 -4.73
C CYS A 187 4.85 -5.52 -5.18
N ILE A 188 3.80 -5.26 -4.40
CA ILE A 188 2.44 -5.74 -4.66
C ILE A 188 1.63 -4.69 -5.43
N GLN A 189 0.66 -5.15 -6.22
CA GLN A 189 -0.24 -4.27 -6.95
C GLN A 189 -1.53 -4.05 -6.16
N GLU A 190 -1.72 -2.82 -5.70
CA GLU A 190 -2.93 -2.43 -4.98
C GLU A 190 -4.09 -2.10 -5.92
N PRO A 191 -5.34 -2.30 -5.45
CA PRO A 191 -6.48 -1.63 -6.05
C PRO A 191 -6.26 -0.12 -6.06
N LYS A 192 -6.50 0.50 -7.23
CA LYS A 192 -6.31 1.95 -7.42
C LYS A 192 -7.57 2.66 -7.92
N LYS A 193 -8.67 1.93 -8.12
CA LYS A 193 -9.96 2.51 -8.49
C LYS A 193 -10.78 2.82 -7.22
N PHE A 194 -11.69 3.78 -7.33
CA PHE A 194 -12.64 4.17 -6.28
C PHE A 194 -12.01 4.31 -4.88
N CYS A 195 -10.91 5.05 -4.79
CA CYS A 195 -10.21 5.25 -3.53
C CYS A 195 -10.83 6.35 -2.68
N GLU A 196 -11.08 6.05 -1.40
CA GLU A 196 -11.53 6.99 -0.39
C GLU A 196 -10.34 7.47 0.44
N PHE A 197 -10.24 8.80 0.63
CA PHE A 197 -9.27 9.41 1.53
C PHE A 197 -10.01 10.16 2.64
N LEU A 198 -9.53 10.02 3.87
CA LEU A 198 -10.09 10.70 5.04
C LEU A 198 -9.26 11.95 5.39
N PRO A 199 -9.90 13.11 5.60
CA PRO A 199 -9.19 14.32 5.99
C PRO A 199 -8.76 14.28 7.46
N VAL A 200 -7.54 14.75 7.71
CA VAL A 200 -6.94 14.99 9.01
C VAL A 200 -6.60 16.48 9.09
N ASN A 201 -7.57 17.24 9.61
CA ASN A 201 -7.52 18.70 9.65
C ASN A 201 -6.42 19.20 10.59
N GLY A 202 -5.76 20.29 10.18
CA GLY A 202 -4.76 21.00 10.98
C GLY A 202 -3.43 20.25 11.17
N LYS A 203 -3.23 19.14 10.43
CA LYS A 203 -2.04 18.29 10.54
C LYS A 203 -1.35 18.15 9.19
N ARG A 204 -0.02 18.14 9.22
CA ARG A 204 0.87 17.85 8.08
C ARG A 204 1.95 16.87 8.52
N LEU A 205 2.33 15.90 7.70
CA LEU A 205 3.47 15.04 8.01
C LEU A 205 4.79 15.83 8.08
N LYS A 206 5.66 15.46 9.02
CA LYS A 206 6.99 16.07 9.20
C LYS A 206 7.94 15.77 8.04
N THR A 207 7.91 14.54 7.54
CA THR A 207 8.72 14.05 6.43
C THR A 207 7.80 13.43 5.41
N VAL A 208 8.01 13.75 4.12
CA VAL A 208 7.18 13.32 2.99
C VAL A 208 8.08 12.81 1.88
N ASP A 209 7.54 11.95 1.04
CA ASP A 209 8.30 11.25 -0.01
C ASP A 209 8.49 12.10 -1.26
N SER A 210 7.57 13.01 -1.56
CA SER A 210 7.62 13.82 -2.77
C SER A 210 6.87 15.13 -2.60
N ILE A 211 7.46 16.21 -3.08
CA ILE A 211 6.83 17.53 -3.16
C ILE A 211 6.63 17.90 -4.64
N TYR A 212 5.40 18.20 -5.02
CA TYR A 212 5.07 18.78 -6.31
C TYR A 212 4.55 20.20 -6.11
N GLU A 213 5.11 21.14 -6.83
CA GLU A 213 4.70 22.55 -6.83
C GLU A 213 3.74 22.83 -8.00
N ALA A 214 3.05 23.98 -7.94
CA ALA A 214 2.12 24.44 -8.98
C ALA A 214 1.01 23.42 -9.31
N ILE A 215 0.38 22.86 -8.27
CA ILE A 215 -0.76 21.95 -8.40
C ILE A 215 -2.06 22.71 -8.22
N ASP A 216 -2.96 22.57 -9.19
CA ASP A 216 -4.17 23.40 -9.31
C ASP A 216 -5.30 22.98 -8.35
N SER A 217 -5.35 21.70 -7.97
CA SER A 217 -6.43 21.20 -7.14
C SER A 217 -6.05 20.01 -6.24
N ILE A 218 -6.86 19.82 -5.20
CA ILE A 218 -6.82 18.62 -4.34
C ILE A 218 -7.02 17.35 -5.18
N LYS A 219 -7.83 17.43 -6.24
CA LYS A 219 -8.08 16.29 -7.15
C LYS A 219 -6.80 15.90 -7.89
N ASP A 220 -6.06 16.87 -8.41
CA ASP A 220 -4.79 16.59 -9.12
C ASP A 220 -3.74 16.02 -8.15
N CYS A 221 -3.72 16.50 -6.90
CA CYS A 221 -2.84 15.95 -5.87
C CYS A 221 -3.22 14.50 -5.50
N LYS A 222 -4.51 14.20 -5.37
CA LYS A 222 -5.02 12.84 -5.19
C LYS A 222 -4.63 11.94 -6.37
N ASP A 223 -4.80 12.41 -7.59
CA ASP A 223 -4.46 11.65 -8.80
C ASP A 223 -2.95 11.38 -8.88
N LYS A 224 -2.10 12.34 -8.46
CA LYS A 224 -0.66 12.11 -8.31
C LYS A 224 -0.32 11.07 -7.25
N CYS A 225 -1.00 11.07 -6.10
CA CYS A 225 -0.84 10.04 -5.07
C CYS A 225 -1.17 8.64 -5.63
N LEU A 226 -2.32 8.48 -6.28
CA LEU A 226 -2.76 7.19 -6.83
C LEU A 226 -1.86 6.65 -7.95
N ASN A 227 -1.24 7.56 -8.72
CA ASN A 227 -0.38 7.23 -9.85
C ASN A 227 1.13 7.33 -9.53
N SER A 228 1.52 7.48 -8.26
CA SER A 228 2.93 7.55 -7.90
C SER A 228 3.63 6.20 -8.11
N GLN A 229 4.96 6.24 -8.17
CA GLN A 229 5.83 5.07 -8.34
C GLN A 229 5.94 4.21 -7.07
N PHE A 230 5.34 4.66 -5.96
CA PHE A 230 5.33 3.98 -4.68
C PHE A 230 3.88 3.81 -4.19
N ARG A 231 3.68 3.03 -3.13
CA ARG A 231 2.37 2.90 -2.48
C ARG A 231 2.06 4.17 -1.68
N CYS A 232 1.42 5.14 -2.30
CA CYS A 232 1.03 6.37 -1.62
C CYS A 232 -0.15 6.13 -0.67
N HIS A 233 0.05 6.40 0.61
CA HIS A 233 -0.94 6.21 1.66
C HIS A 233 -1.46 7.54 2.23
N SER A 234 -0.79 8.65 1.97
CA SER A 234 -1.33 9.97 2.30
C SER A 234 -0.82 11.07 1.38
N PHE A 235 -1.56 12.17 1.33
CA PHE A 235 -1.09 13.41 0.72
C PHE A 235 -1.58 14.62 1.49
N ASP A 236 -0.84 15.72 1.44
CA ASP A 236 -1.34 17.03 1.85
C ASP A 236 -1.29 18.02 0.70
N PHE A 237 -2.26 18.92 0.67
CA PHE A 237 -2.36 19.97 -0.34
C PHE A 237 -2.56 21.32 0.36
N SER A 238 -1.60 22.23 0.20
CA SER A 238 -1.70 23.62 0.66
C SER A 238 -0.88 24.52 -0.23
N ASP A 239 -1.35 25.74 -0.49
CA ASP A 239 -0.60 26.76 -1.22
C ASP A 239 -0.12 26.30 -2.62
N ASN A 240 -0.96 25.54 -3.34
CA ASN A 240 -0.62 24.88 -4.62
C ASN A 240 0.57 23.91 -4.55
N ILE A 241 0.93 23.47 -3.34
CA ILE A 241 1.95 22.46 -3.10
C ILE A 241 1.25 21.17 -2.69
N CYS A 242 1.52 20.11 -3.46
CA CYS A 242 1.09 18.75 -3.18
C CYS A 242 2.25 17.96 -2.62
N ARG A 243 2.08 17.40 -1.42
CA ARG A 243 3.09 16.58 -0.75
C ARG A 243 2.54 15.17 -0.63
N LEU A 244 3.26 14.19 -1.13
CA LEU A 244 2.85 12.78 -1.14
C LEU A 244 3.66 11.99 -0.14
N SER A 245 3.05 10.99 0.50
CA SER A 245 3.79 10.06 1.33
C SER A 245 3.31 8.61 1.23
N HIS A 246 4.24 7.68 1.37
CA HIS A 246 3.93 6.26 1.62
C HIS A 246 3.50 6.01 3.07
N LEU A 247 3.54 7.05 3.91
CA LEU A 247 3.27 6.95 5.33
C LEU A 247 1.87 7.48 5.66
N ASP A 248 1.25 6.90 6.68
CA ASP A 248 0.00 7.34 7.28
C ASP A 248 0.00 6.99 8.77
N ARG A 249 -1.11 7.24 9.47
CA ARG A 249 -1.23 6.90 10.90
C ARG A 249 -0.94 5.43 11.23
N ASN A 250 -1.16 4.51 10.30
CA ASN A 250 -1.00 3.07 10.52
C ASN A 250 0.46 2.67 10.41
N SER A 251 1.21 3.26 9.48
CA SER A 251 2.64 3.01 9.33
C SER A 251 3.52 3.81 10.29
N LEU A 252 2.97 4.83 10.96
CA LEU A 252 3.71 5.75 11.83
C LEU A 252 3.49 5.53 13.33
N THR A 253 2.91 4.40 13.74
CA THR A 253 2.60 4.13 15.17
C THR A 253 3.83 4.12 16.08
N HIS A 254 5.02 3.86 15.53
CA HIS A 254 6.31 3.84 16.23
C HIS A 254 7.03 5.19 16.23
N ILE A 255 6.49 6.19 15.53
CA ILE A 255 7.07 7.52 15.42
C ILE A 255 6.40 8.47 16.42
N GLU A 256 7.21 9.15 17.22
CA GLU A 256 6.72 10.17 18.15
C GLU A 256 6.30 11.45 17.40
N SER A 257 5.05 11.85 17.58
CA SER A 257 4.47 13.08 17.01
C SER A 257 4.81 13.27 15.52
N PRO A 258 4.37 12.37 14.63
CA PRO A 258 4.79 12.37 13.22
C PRO A 258 4.20 13.54 12.41
N TYR A 259 3.19 14.22 12.95
CA TYR A 259 2.55 15.36 12.33
C TYR A 259 2.98 16.68 13.00
N LEU A 260 3.14 17.71 12.18
CA LEU A 260 3.18 19.10 12.59
C LEU A 260 1.76 19.66 12.65
N ASN A 261 1.51 20.52 13.64
CA ASN A 261 0.32 21.35 13.65
C ASN A 261 0.51 22.45 12.59
N ALA A 262 -0.34 22.44 11.58
CA ALA A 262 -0.30 23.39 10.47
C ALA A 262 -1.70 23.93 10.25
N ILE A 263 -1.95 25.15 10.76
CA ILE A 263 -3.24 25.82 10.67
C ILE A 263 -3.58 26.00 9.17
N GLY A 264 -4.77 25.54 8.77
CA GLY A 264 -5.22 25.58 7.37
C GLY A 264 -4.70 24.44 6.49
N ALA A 265 -3.76 23.61 6.95
CA ALA A 265 -3.34 22.41 6.23
C ALA A 265 -4.28 21.22 6.54
N THR A 266 -4.48 20.36 5.55
CA THR A 266 -5.21 19.09 5.71
C THR A 266 -4.42 17.98 5.06
N THR A 267 -4.10 16.95 5.84
CA THR A 267 -3.57 15.68 5.31
C THR A 267 -4.73 14.76 4.99
N TYR A 268 -4.73 14.14 3.82
CA TYR A 268 -5.70 13.16 3.36
C TYR A 268 -5.05 11.79 3.40
N GLU A 269 -5.59 10.87 4.19
CA GLU A 269 -5.04 9.52 4.38
C GLU A 269 -5.91 8.49 3.67
N LEU A 270 -5.28 7.57 2.96
CA LEU A 270 -5.95 6.52 2.21
C LEU A 270 -6.67 5.58 3.18
N LEU A 271 -7.99 5.55 3.08
CA LEU A 271 -8.80 4.63 3.85
C LEU A 271 -8.82 3.26 3.18
N LEU A 272 -9.20 3.24 1.89
CA LEU A 272 -9.39 2.02 1.10
C LEU A 272 -9.56 2.35 -0.39
N CYS A 273 -9.33 1.34 -1.22
CA CYS A 273 -9.58 1.35 -2.66
C CYS A 273 -10.29 0.06 -3.10
N TYR A 274 -10.97 0.12 -4.24
CA TYR A 274 -11.70 -1.00 -4.84
C TYR A 274 -11.26 -1.23 -6.28
N ASN A 275 -11.06 -2.49 -6.65
CA ASN A 275 -11.05 -2.89 -8.05
C ASN A 275 -12.24 -3.80 -8.30
N VAL A 276 -13.18 -3.33 -9.11
CA VAL A 276 -14.33 -4.12 -9.52
C VAL A 276 -14.11 -4.60 -10.94
N THR A 277 -14.21 -5.91 -11.14
CA THR A 277 -14.10 -6.57 -12.43
C THR A 277 -15.37 -7.38 -12.68
N ILE A 278 -15.85 -7.36 -13.92
CA ILE A 278 -17.08 -8.05 -14.32
C ILE A 278 -16.71 -9.07 -15.38
N SER A 279 -17.15 -10.30 -15.21
CA SER A 279 -17.01 -11.38 -16.19
C SER A 279 -18.39 -11.80 -16.66
N CYS A 280 -18.71 -11.43 -17.90
CA CYS A 280 -19.94 -11.83 -18.58
C CYS A 280 -19.73 -13.24 -19.17
N ARG A 281 -20.43 -14.24 -18.65
CA ARG A 281 -20.44 -15.62 -19.17
C ARG A 281 -21.78 -15.89 -19.82
N SER A 282 -21.89 -16.99 -20.56
CA SER A 282 -23.12 -17.34 -21.30
C SER A 282 -24.37 -17.51 -20.44
N ARG A 283 -24.21 -17.80 -19.13
CA ARG A 283 -25.33 -18.04 -18.20
C ARG A 283 -25.32 -17.16 -16.96
N GLU A 284 -24.26 -16.38 -16.75
CA GLU A 284 -24.08 -15.65 -15.49
C GLU A 284 -23.24 -14.37 -15.69
N MET A 285 -23.46 -13.39 -14.81
CA MET A 285 -22.65 -12.19 -14.68
C MET A 285 -21.89 -12.28 -13.35
N VAL A 286 -20.57 -12.48 -13.40
CA VAL A 286 -19.75 -12.61 -12.20
C VAL A 286 -19.03 -11.30 -11.92
N THR A 287 -19.40 -10.64 -10.83
CA THR A 287 -18.69 -9.44 -10.35
C THR A 287 -17.70 -9.83 -9.26
N LYS A 288 -16.41 -9.54 -9.49
CA LYS A 288 -15.35 -9.72 -8.50
C LYS A 288 -14.91 -8.36 -7.97
N VAL A 289 -15.01 -8.19 -6.66
CA VAL A 289 -14.55 -7.00 -5.94
C VAL A 289 -13.27 -7.34 -5.18
N ARG A 290 -12.19 -6.62 -5.48
CA ARG A 290 -10.94 -6.66 -4.72
C ARG A 290 -10.79 -5.37 -3.92
N THR A 291 -10.45 -5.49 -2.66
CA THR A 291 -10.40 -4.37 -1.70
C THR A 291 -8.96 -4.25 -1.19
N SER A 292 -8.49 -3.04 -0.91
CA SER A 292 -7.14 -2.82 -0.38
C SER A 292 -7.06 -3.00 1.15
N ARG A 293 -8.22 -3.05 1.83
CA ARG A 293 -8.34 -3.18 3.28
C ARG A 293 -9.47 -4.13 3.62
N LEU A 294 -9.30 -4.89 4.70
CA LEU A 294 -10.38 -5.69 5.28
C LEU A 294 -11.46 -4.79 5.88
N PHE A 295 -12.71 -5.13 5.61
CA PHE A 295 -13.86 -4.53 6.25
C PHE A 295 -14.95 -5.57 6.47
N ASN A 296 -15.80 -5.32 7.47
CA ASN A 296 -16.90 -6.20 7.83
C ASN A 296 -18.17 -5.63 7.23
N GLY A 297 -18.47 -6.06 6.01
CA GLY A 297 -19.54 -5.52 5.20
C GLY A 297 -20.21 -6.57 4.32
N LYS A 298 -21.09 -6.08 3.45
CA LYS A 298 -21.94 -6.90 2.57
C LYS A 298 -21.89 -6.38 1.15
N ILE A 299 -21.98 -7.28 0.19
CA ILE A 299 -22.19 -6.95 -1.21
C ILE A 299 -23.56 -7.48 -1.62
N TYR A 300 -24.42 -6.63 -2.17
CA TYR A 300 -25.77 -7.04 -2.53
C TYR A 300 -26.34 -6.34 -3.76
N ALA A 301 -27.32 -6.98 -4.40
CA ALA A 301 -28.08 -6.38 -5.50
C ALA A 301 -29.06 -5.33 -4.95
N LYS A 302 -29.00 -4.09 -5.44
CA LYS A 302 -29.76 -2.94 -4.92
C LYS A 302 -31.27 -3.19 -4.79
N ASN A 303 -31.86 -3.88 -5.77
CA ASN A 303 -33.32 -4.14 -5.79
C ASN A 303 -33.70 -5.51 -5.19
N ARG A 304 -32.74 -6.39 -4.90
CA ARG A 304 -32.94 -7.67 -4.21
C ARG A 304 -31.95 -7.82 -3.05
N PRO A 305 -31.96 -6.89 -2.07
CA PRO A 305 -30.95 -6.78 -1.00
C PRO A 305 -31.06 -7.85 0.09
N ASN A 306 -31.99 -8.82 -0.02
CA ASN A 306 -32.07 -9.97 0.89
C ASN A 306 -31.85 -11.30 0.16
N ASN A 307 -32.11 -11.35 -1.15
CA ASN A 307 -32.03 -12.57 -1.95
C ASN A 307 -30.67 -12.73 -2.63
N CYS A 308 -29.94 -11.63 -2.81
CA CYS A 308 -28.59 -11.62 -3.37
C CYS A 308 -27.68 -10.75 -2.54
N VAL A 309 -27.34 -11.28 -1.36
CA VAL A 309 -26.40 -10.70 -0.42
C VAL A 309 -25.33 -11.73 -0.17
N ASN A 310 -24.09 -11.28 -0.18
CA ASN A 310 -23.00 -12.02 0.41
C ASN A 310 -22.28 -11.21 1.46
N ASP A 311 -22.00 -11.88 2.57
CA ASP A 311 -20.96 -11.46 3.48
C ASP A 311 -19.62 -11.64 2.79
N ILE A 312 -18.69 -10.72 3.05
CA ILE A 312 -17.39 -10.62 2.35
C ILE A 312 -16.46 -11.82 2.64
N THR A 313 -16.93 -12.79 3.41
CA THR A 313 -16.20 -14.01 3.78
C THR A 313 -16.29 -15.14 2.75
N ASN A 314 -17.18 -15.15 1.74
CA ASN A 314 -17.24 -16.20 0.70
C ASN A 314 -18.09 -15.86 -0.55
N SER A 315 -17.99 -16.70 -1.59
CA SER A 315 -18.53 -16.57 -2.96
C SER A 315 -20.05 -16.53 -3.09
N LEU A 316 -20.56 -15.81 -4.10
CA LEU A 316 -22.01 -15.71 -4.42
C LEU A 316 -22.42 -16.93 -5.23
N ASP A 317 -23.31 -17.75 -4.68
CA ASP A 317 -24.14 -18.71 -5.42
C ASP A 317 -25.59 -18.47 -5.00
N ASN A 318 -26.33 -17.67 -5.79
CA ASN A 318 -27.80 -17.60 -5.72
C ASN A 318 -28.34 -17.24 -7.11
N ASP A 319 -29.34 -18.00 -7.56
CA ASP A 319 -29.71 -18.15 -8.97
C ASP A 319 -30.43 -16.94 -9.62
N GLU A 320 -30.81 -15.88 -8.91
CA GLU A 320 -31.50 -14.73 -9.55
C GLU A 320 -31.32 -13.37 -8.84
N CYS A 321 -30.23 -12.67 -9.16
CA CYS A 321 -29.87 -11.38 -8.56
C CYS A 321 -30.45 -10.12 -9.18
N ASP A 322 -31.67 -10.16 -9.74
CA ASP A 322 -32.31 -9.00 -10.41
C ASP A 322 -31.54 -8.49 -11.64
N VAL A 323 -30.97 -9.41 -12.42
CA VAL A 323 -30.37 -9.04 -13.71
C VAL A 323 -31.50 -8.62 -14.65
N LYS A 324 -31.48 -7.37 -15.10
CA LYS A 324 -32.48 -6.82 -16.01
C LYS A 324 -31.97 -6.86 -17.43
N GLN A 325 -32.81 -7.30 -18.36
CA GLN A 325 -32.51 -7.16 -19.77
C GLN A 325 -33.10 -5.84 -20.28
N SER A 326 -32.25 -4.85 -20.57
CA SER A 326 -32.70 -3.54 -21.06
C SER A 326 -32.99 -3.53 -22.56
N ASN A 327 -32.23 -4.31 -23.32
CA ASN A 327 -32.40 -4.57 -24.76
C ASN A 327 -32.01 -6.03 -25.06
N PRO A 328 -32.40 -6.62 -26.21
CA PRO A 328 -31.93 -7.94 -26.60
C PRO A 328 -30.40 -8.04 -26.52
N GLY A 329 -29.90 -9.02 -25.77
CA GLY A 329 -28.47 -9.21 -25.51
C GLY A 329 -27.83 -8.21 -24.54
N HIS A 330 -28.57 -7.30 -23.93
CA HIS A 330 -28.05 -6.28 -23.00
C HIS A 330 -28.57 -6.54 -21.59
N PHE A 331 -27.68 -6.87 -20.66
CA PHE A 331 -28.01 -7.21 -19.28
C PHE A 331 -27.38 -6.20 -18.32
N THR A 332 -28.16 -5.72 -17.35
CA THR A 332 -27.72 -4.76 -16.32
C THR A 332 -28.07 -5.25 -14.93
N ASN A 333 -27.27 -4.84 -13.95
CA ASN A 333 -27.60 -4.96 -12.53
C ASN A 333 -26.99 -3.81 -11.74
N ASP A 334 -27.59 -3.43 -10.61
CA ASP A 334 -27.02 -2.44 -9.70
C ASP A 334 -26.59 -3.15 -8.42
N ILE A 335 -25.30 -3.10 -8.11
CA ILE A 335 -24.74 -3.69 -6.88
C ILE A 335 -24.37 -2.59 -5.88
N VAL A 336 -24.46 -2.92 -4.59
CA VAL A 336 -24.04 -2.07 -3.48
C VAL A 336 -22.97 -2.80 -2.70
N ILE A 337 -21.86 -2.11 -2.44
CA ILE A 337 -20.79 -2.54 -1.54
C ILE A 337 -20.92 -1.73 -0.27
N GLN A 338 -21.43 -2.38 0.77
CA GLN A 338 -21.66 -1.78 2.08
C GLN A 338 -20.49 -2.11 3.01
N HIS A 339 -19.91 -1.10 3.66
CA HIS A 339 -18.71 -1.24 4.49
C HIS A 339 -18.96 -1.76 5.89
N HIS A 340 -20.20 -1.60 6.38
CA HIS A 340 -20.60 -1.98 7.72
C HIS A 340 -21.84 -2.88 7.65
N ASP A 341 -21.81 -3.99 8.37
CA ASP A 341 -22.84 -5.03 8.30
C ASP A 341 -24.29 -4.55 8.59
N MET A 342 -24.44 -3.52 9.44
CA MET A 342 -25.76 -3.01 9.88
C MET A 342 -26.12 -1.60 9.43
N VAL A 343 -25.17 -0.79 8.96
CA VAL A 343 -25.39 0.66 8.77
C VAL A 343 -24.92 1.06 7.39
N VAL A 344 -25.80 1.71 6.62
CA VAL A 344 -25.42 2.32 5.35
C VAL A 344 -24.72 3.65 5.65
N THR A 345 -23.55 3.86 5.10
CA THR A 345 -22.74 5.05 5.32
C THR A 345 -22.41 5.75 4.01
N THR A 346 -21.95 6.99 4.07
CA THR A 346 -21.45 7.71 2.89
C THR A 346 -20.24 7.05 2.22
N LYS A 347 -19.67 6.01 2.85
CA LYS A 347 -18.58 5.20 2.30
C LYS A 347 -19.08 4.15 1.32
N ASP A 348 -20.35 3.79 1.37
CA ASP A 348 -20.89 2.70 0.57
C ASP A 348 -20.95 3.05 -0.90
N LEU A 349 -20.60 2.07 -1.74
CA LEU A 349 -20.43 2.26 -3.17
C LEU A 349 -21.55 1.55 -3.92
N ALA A 350 -22.34 2.31 -4.69
CA ALA A 350 -23.30 1.75 -5.62
C ALA A 350 -22.72 1.75 -7.04
N LEU A 351 -22.76 0.60 -7.72
CA LEU A 351 -22.22 0.40 -9.06
C LEU A 351 -23.27 -0.21 -9.98
N GLY A 352 -23.49 0.42 -11.13
CA GLY A 352 -24.18 -0.22 -12.25
C GLY A 352 -23.21 -1.12 -13.01
N VAL A 353 -23.54 -2.40 -13.12
CA VAL A 353 -22.81 -3.39 -13.93
C VAL A 353 -23.60 -3.72 -15.19
N TYR A 354 -22.90 -3.89 -16.31
CA TYR A 354 -23.50 -4.07 -17.63
C TYR A 354 -22.74 -5.12 -18.45
N CYS A 355 -23.49 -5.99 -19.13
CA CYS A 355 -22.98 -6.99 -20.07
C CYS A 355 -23.73 -6.90 -21.40
N LYS A 356 -22.99 -6.92 -22.51
CA LYS A 356 -23.52 -6.97 -23.87
C LYS A 356 -23.12 -8.26 -24.56
N PHE A 357 -24.10 -8.95 -25.13
CA PHE A 357 -23.94 -10.13 -25.96
C PHE A 357 -24.40 -9.79 -27.38
N ASN A 358 -23.53 -10.02 -28.36
CA ASN A 358 -23.92 -9.93 -29.76
C ASN A 358 -24.65 -11.21 -30.16
N LEU A 359 -25.93 -11.12 -30.49
CA LEU A 359 -26.76 -12.27 -30.84
C LEU A 359 -26.66 -12.68 -32.32
N TYR A 360 -25.89 -11.93 -33.13
CA TYR A 360 -25.73 -12.16 -34.58
C TYR A 360 -24.38 -12.78 -34.97
N ASN A 361 -23.45 -12.86 -34.02
CA ASN A 361 -22.16 -13.53 -34.16
C ASN A 361 -21.69 -13.82 -32.73
N ASP A 362 -21.28 -15.05 -32.42
CA ASP A 362 -20.85 -15.54 -31.10
C ASP A 362 -19.61 -14.82 -30.50
N SER A 363 -19.31 -13.59 -30.92
CA SER A 363 -18.23 -12.76 -30.42
C SER A 363 -18.74 -11.77 -29.36
N ILE A 364 -18.21 -11.88 -28.14
CA ILE A 364 -18.43 -10.96 -27.02
C ILE A 364 -17.61 -9.69 -27.27
N SER A 365 -18.26 -8.52 -27.35
CA SER A 365 -17.59 -7.22 -27.37
C SER A 365 -17.81 -6.48 -26.05
N ILE A 366 -16.70 -6.22 -25.34
CA ILE A 366 -16.65 -5.41 -24.12
C ILE A 366 -16.56 -3.94 -24.58
N LEU A 367 -17.53 -3.11 -24.20
CA LEU A 367 -17.47 -1.67 -24.44
C LEU A 367 -17.29 -0.94 -23.10
N ASP A 368 -16.46 0.09 -23.13
CA ASP A 368 -15.95 0.85 -21.99
C ASP A 368 -17.01 1.27 -20.96
N LEU A 369 -16.58 1.20 -19.70
CA LEU A 369 -17.29 1.62 -18.50
C LEU A 369 -17.50 3.15 -18.52
N THR A 370 -18.71 3.60 -18.82
CA THR A 370 -19.19 4.89 -18.28
C THR A 370 -19.77 4.65 -16.90
N ILE A 371 -18.97 4.87 -15.87
CA ILE A 371 -19.47 5.00 -14.50
C ILE A 371 -19.98 6.44 -14.36
N ASP A 372 -21.29 6.63 -14.50
CA ASP A 372 -21.92 7.84 -13.95
C ASP A 372 -21.98 7.61 -12.43
N GLY A 373 -20.95 8.07 -11.73
CA GLY A 373 -20.91 8.09 -10.28
C GLY A 373 -21.93 9.09 -9.76
N ARG A 374 -23.23 8.76 -9.82
CA ARG A 374 -24.23 9.50 -9.08
C ARG A 374 -24.07 9.16 -7.61
N LEU A 375 -23.46 10.09 -6.88
CA LEU A 375 -23.73 10.29 -5.46
C LEU A 375 -25.24 10.33 -5.30
N GLY A 376 -25.82 9.20 -4.88
CA GLY A 376 -27.23 9.11 -4.55
C GLY A 376 -27.47 9.89 -3.26
N TYR A 377 -27.63 11.21 -3.37
CA TYR A 377 -28.47 11.93 -2.43
C TYR A 377 -29.90 11.45 -2.65
N ASN A 378 -30.39 10.69 -1.68
CA ASN A 378 -31.78 10.44 -1.34
C ASN A 378 -31.66 9.83 0.07
N ILE A 379 -31.63 10.61 1.15
CA ILE A 379 -32.66 11.58 1.59
C ILE A 379 -32.00 12.87 2.09
#